data_AF-A0A842WJF3-F1
#
_entry.id   AF-A0A842WJF3-F1
#
_cell.length_a   1.000
_cell.length_b   1.000
_cell.length_c   1.000
_cell.angle_alpha   90.00
_cell.angle_beta   90.00
_cell.angle_gamma   90.00
#
_symmetry.space_group_name_H-M   'P 1'
#
loop_
_entity.id
_entity.type
_entity.pdbx_description
1 polymer ?
#
loop_
_entity_poly.entity_id
_entity_poly.type
_entity_poly.pdbx_seq_one_letter_code
_entity_poly.pdbx_strand_id
1 'polypeptide(L)'
;MGAFEKINMVRKKDMVRIWKEMKMEDKDYFVDQVALALSIWGTDEKGKVLVAEVLGTLIEDGSENLSDFGLYIEEYLVKNKKESRKGKMERASGIINRYRLKNALSSVPHKEIEL
;
A
#
# COMPACT_ATOMS: atom_id res chain seq x y z
N MET A 1 -19.86 8.43 2.91
CA MET A 1 -19.12 7.58 1.97
C MET A 1 -17.87 7.08 2.65
N GLY A 2 -17.67 5.77 2.73
CA GLY A 2 -16.45 5.17 3.27
C GLY A 2 -15.24 5.31 2.33
N ALA A 3 -14.04 5.23 2.87
CA ALA A 3 -12.77 5.45 2.18
C ALA A 3 -12.62 4.58 0.93
N PHE A 4 -13.03 3.31 1.04
CA PHE A 4 -12.96 2.33 -0.05
C PHE A 4 -14.07 2.48 -1.08
N GLU A 5 -15.10 3.30 -0.85
CA GLU A 5 -16.12 3.60 -1.87
C GLU A 5 -15.55 4.44 -3.01
N LYS A 6 -14.45 5.17 -2.76
CA LYS A 6 -13.74 5.97 -3.76
C LYS A 6 -12.96 5.13 -4.77
N ILE A 7 -12.62 3.89 -4.44
CA ILE A 7 -11.99 2.96 -5.38
C ILE A 7 -13.08 2.46 -6.33
N ASN A 8 -12.90 2.71 -7.63
CA ASN A 8 -13.89 2.31 -8.64
C ASN A 8 -14.07 0.78 -8.67
N MET A 9 -15.20 0.33 -9.23
CA MET A 9 -15.57 -1.08 -9.21
C MET A 9 -14.63 -1.97 -10.04
N VAL A 10 -14.00 -1.44 -11.09
CA VAL A 10 -13.03 -2.18 -11.91
C VAL A 10 -11.81 -2.53 -11.08
N ARG A 11 -11.20 -1.54 -10.41
CA ARG A 11 -10.03 -1.72 -9.54
C ARG A 11 -10.30 -2.65 -8.37
N LYS A 12 -11.50 -2.59 -7.78
CA LYS A 12 -11.91 -3.56 -6.75
C LYS A 12 -11.91 -4.99 -7.27
N LYS A 13 -12.36 -5.22 -8.51
CA LYS A 13 -12.31 -6.55 -9.13
C LYS A 13 -10.87 -6.98 -9.39
N ASP A 14 -10.01 -6.07 -9.85
CA ASP A 14 -8.59 -6.36 -10.07
C ASP A 14 -7.87 -6.71 -8.77
N MET A 15 -8.11 -5.96 -7.69
CA MET A 15 -7.59 -6.29 -6.36
C MET A 15 -8.01 -7.70 -5.91
N VAL A 16 -9.27 -8.08 -6.11
CA VAL A 16 -9.76 -9.41 -5.76
C VAL A 16 -9.12 -10.49 -6.64
N ARG A 17 -8.89 -10.21 -7.93
CA ARG A 17 -8.18 -11.12 -8.83
C ARG A 17 -6.75 -11.35 -8.36
N ILE A 18 -5.99 -10.26 -8.18
CA ILE A 18 -4.60 -10.30 -7.66
C ILE A 18 -4.55 -11.06 -6.34
N TRP A 19 -5.42 -10.71 -5.38
CA TRP A 19 -5.49 -11.41 -4.10
C TRP A 19 -5.68 -12.92 -4.26
N LYS A 20 -6.53 -13.38 -5.17
CA LYS A 20 -6.74 -14.83 -5.36
C LYS A 20 -5.51 -15.54 -5.89
N GLU A 21 -4.71 -14.87 -6.71
CA GLU A 21 -3.52 -15.41 -7.37
C GLU A 21 -2.27 -15.34 -6.48
N MET A 22 -2.27 -14.47 -5.45
CA MET A 22 -1.18 -14.35 -4.50
C MET A 22 -0.96 -15.62 -3.66
N LYS A 23 0.31 -15.91 -3.41
CA LYS A 23 0.74 -16.90 -2.42
C LYS A 23 0.30 -16.48 -1.01
N MET A 24 0.24 -17.45 -0.09
CA MET A 24 -0.27 -17.17 1.25
C MET A 24 0.68 -16.23 2.01
N GLU A 25 1.98 -16.40 1.83
CA GLU A 25 3.01 -15.56 2.43
C GLU A 25 2.85 -14.09 2.00
N ASP A 26 2.61 -13.84 0.71
CA ASP A 26 2.43 -12.48 0.17
C ASP A 26 1.15 -11.81 0.70
N LYS A 27 0.08 -12.61 0.90
CA LYS A 27 -1.16 -12.14 1.51
C LYS A 27 -0.95 -11.72 2.96
N ASP A 28 -0.25 -12.55 3.73
CA ASP A 28 0.06 -12.27 5.13
C ASP A 28 0.94 -11.01 5.22
N TYR A 29 1.93 -10.86 4.33
CA TYR A 29 2.74 -9.66 4.26
C TYR A 29 1.95 -8.41 3.91
N PHE A 30 1.04 -8.48 2.93
CA PHE A 30 0.17 -7.35 2.62
C PHE A 30 -0.68 -6.94 3.84
N VAL A 31 -1.27 -7.91 4.55
CA VAL A 31 -2.06 -7.65 5.76
C VAL A 31 -1.23 -6.97 6.84
N ASP A 32 -0.01 -7.46 7.09
CA ASP A 32 0.92 -6.87 8.07
C ASP A 32 1.29 -5.43 7.70
N GLN A 33 1.61 -5.18 6.43
CA GLN A 33 1.96 -3.83 5.96
C GLN A 33 0.79 -2.85 6.13
N VAL A 34 -0.43 -3.27 5.80
CA VAL A 34 -1.64 -2.46 5.99
C VAL A 34 -1.92 -2.20 7.47
N ALA A 35 -1.78 -3.23 8.32
CA ALA A 35 -1.97 -3.09 9.77
C ALA A 35 -0.96 -2.11 10.38
N LEU A 36 0.32 -2.22 9.99
CA LEU A 36 1.37 -1.30 10.41
C LEU A 36 1.09 0.13 9.93
N ALA A 37 0.69 0.32 8.68
CA ALA A 37 0.33 1.63 8.15
C ALA A 37 -0.84 2.26 8.93
N LEU A 38 -1.91 1.51 9.18
CA LEU A 38 -3.06 1.96 9.96
C LEU A 38 -2.70 2.27 11.42
N SER A 39 -1.78 1.54 12.03
CA SER A 39 -1.31 1.84 13.39
C SER A 39 -0.63 3.21 13.51
N ILE A 40 -0.07 3.72 12.40
CA ILE A 40 0.66 5.00 12.34
C ILE A 40 -0.25 6.12 11.84
N TRP A 41 -1.07 5.85 10.82
CA TRP A 41 -1.93 6.85 10.18
C TRP A 41 -3.27 7.02 10.89
N GLY A 42 -3.68 6.03 11.69
CA GLY A 42 -4.96 5.96 12.36
C GLY A 42 -5.87 4.90 11.73
N THR A 43 -6.66 4.23 12.57
CA THR A 43 -7.74 3.33 12.12
C THR A 43 -9.03 4.07 11.81
N ASP A 44 -9.01 5.40 11.93
CA ASP A 44 -10.10 6.29 11.58
C ASP A 44 -10.26 6.43 10.05
N GLU A 45 -11.27 7.18 9.64
CA GLU A 45 -11.57 7.38 8.23
C GLU A 45 -10.40 8.02 7.46
N LYS A 46 -9.61 8.87 8.12
CA LYS A 46 -8.48 9.56 7.49
C LYS A 46 -7.34 8.60 7.17
N GLY A 47 -7.03 7.66 8.05
CA GLY A 47 -6.02 6.64 7.79
C GLY A 47 -6.49 5.62 6.75
N LYS A 48 -7.77 5.23 6.77
CA LYS A 48 -8.36 4.36 5.73
C LYS A 48 -8.32 5.00 4.34
N VAL A 49 -8.53 6.31 4.24
CA VAL A 49 -8.39 7.05 2.97
C VAL A 49 -6.97 6.94 2.41
N LEU A 50 -5.94 7.07 3.25
CA LEU A 50 -4.55 6.94 2.79
C LEU A 50 -4.24 5.52 2.29
N VAL A 51 -4.71 4.49 2.99
CA VAL A 51 -4.57 3.09 2.54
C VAL A 51 -5.28 2.89 1.20
N ALA A 52 -6.51 3.40 1.06
CA ALA A 52 -7.28 3.28 -0.17
C ALA A 52 -6.61 4.00 -1.36
N GLU A 53 -5.95 5.14 -1.10
CA GLU A 53 -5.23 5.90 -2.11
C GLU A 53 -3.95 5.17 -2.56
N VAL A 54 -3.14 4.64 -1.62
CA VAL A 54 -1.94 3.84 -1.96
C VAL A 54 -2.31 2.57 -2.73
N LEU A 55 -3.38 1.88 -2.31
CA LEU A 55 -3.94 0.74 -3.04
C LEU A 55 -4.41 1.13 -4.44
N GLY A 56 -5.01 2.30 -4.58
CA GLY A 56 -5.41 2.86 -5.87
C GLY A 56 -4.23 3.02 -6.80
N THR A 57 -3.13 3.63 -6.33
CA THR A 57 -1.90 3.83 -7.11
C THR A 57 -1.26 2.51 -7.50
N LEU A 58 -1.12 1.56 -6.56
CA LEU A 58 -0.55 0.24 -6.82
C LEU A 58 -1.28 -0.49 -7.97
N ILE A 59 -2.62 -0.42 -7.98
CA ILE A 59 -3.44 -1.06 -9.02
C ILE A 59 -3.43 -0.28 -10.34
N GLU A 60 -3.43 1.05 -10.29
CA GLU A 60 -3.29 1.91 -11.48
C GLU A 60 -1.98 1.66 -12.22
N ASP A 61 -0.89 1.49 -11.47
CA ASP A 61 0.43 1.17 -12.01
C ASP A 61 0.53 -0.28 -12.52
N GLY A 62 -0.47 -1.09 -12.21
CA GLY A 62 -0.60 -2.47 -12.68
C GLY A 62 0.29 -3.46 -11.94
N SER A 63 0.60 -3.20 -10.66
CA SER A 63 1.24 -4.22 -9.82
C SER A 63 0.36 -5.47 -9.75
N GLU A 64 1.00 -6.63 -9.92
CA GLU A 64 0.37 -7.94 -9.84
C GLU A 64 0.49 -8.56 -8.45
N ASN A 65 1.00 -7.81 -7.45
CA ASN A 65 1.15 -8.31 -6.09
C ASN A 65 0.89 -7.21 -5.04
N LEU A 66 -0.14 -7.41 -4.21
CA LEU A 66 -0.48 -6.45 -3.16
C LEU A 66 0.60 -6.32 -2.08
N SER A 67 1.53 -7.28 -1.95
CA SER A 67 2.67 -7.17 -1.04
C SER A 67 3.62 -6.02 -1.37
N ASP A 68 3.49 -5.45 -2.58
CA ASP A 68 4.22 -4.26 -3.01
C ASP A 68 3.70 -2.98 -2.33
N PHE A 69 2.58 -3.04 -1.59
CA PHE A 69 1.94 -1.90 -0.93
C PHE A 69 2.94 -0.96 -0.24
N GLY A 70 3.86 -1.50 0.54
CA GLY A 70 4.88 -0.72 1.25
C GLY A 70 5.86 0.04 0.34
N LEU A 71 6.08 -0.41 -0.90
CA LEU A 71 6.90 0.30 -1.91
C LEU A 71 6.13 1.50 -2.47
N TYR A 72 4.82 1.34 -2.69
CA TYR A 72 3.95 2.39 -3.24
C TYR A 72 3.60 3.51 -2.23
N ILE A 73 3.94 3.35 -0.94
CA ILE A 73 3.78 4.42 0.06
C ILE A 73 4.67 5.63 -0.26
N GLU A 74 5.92 5.39 -0.70
CA GLU A 74 6.88 6.45 -1.02
C GLU A 74 6.51 7.16 -2.32
N GLU A 75 6.09 6.40 -3.33
CA GLU A 75 5.65 6.95 -4.60
C GLU A 75 4.41 7.83 -4.44
N TYR A 76 3.43 7.38 -3.64
CA TYR A 76 2.25 8.17 -3.31
C TYR A 76 2.64 9.53 -2.68
N LEU A 77 3.67 9.56 -1.84
CA LEU A 77 4.20 10.79 -1.24
C LEU A 77 4.88 11.73 -2.23
N VAL A 78 5.63 11.18 -3.19
CA VAL A 78 6.29 11.96 -4.24
C VAL A 78 5.24 12.59 -5.15
N LYS A 79 4.21 11.82 -5.54
CA LYS A 79 3.11 12.27 -6.41
C LYS A 79 2.15 13.24 -5.70
N ASN A 80 1.93 13.09 -4.39
CA ASN A 80 1.06 13.99 -3.60
C ASN A 80 1.87 14.88 -2.65
N LYS A 81 2.16 16.12 -3.09
CA LYS A 81 2.85 17.19 -2.32
C LYS A 81 2.13 17.70 -1.05
N LYS A 82 1.33 16.89 -0.35
CA LYS A 82 0.66 17.30 0.89
C LYS A 82 1.66 17.33 2.06
N GLU A 83 2.27 18.49 2.27
CA GLU A 83 3.24 18.78 3.34
C GLU A 83 2.78 18.38 4.75
N SER A 84 1.47 18.37 5.04
CA SER A 84 0.95 18.14 6.39
C SER A 84 0.98 16.68 6.88
N ARG A 85 1.23 15.70 6.00
CA ARG A 85 1.21 14.26 6.36
C ARG A 85 2.49 13.50 6.04
N LYS A 86 3.45 14.18 5.41
CA LYS A 86 4.73 13.61 4.96
C LYS A 86 5.47 12.85 6.07
N GLY A 87 5.63 13.44 7.25
CA GLY A 87 6.36 12.81 8.35
C GLY A 87 5.73 11.52 8.91
N LYS A 88 4.39 11.39 8.90
CA LYS A 88 3.73 10.13 9.32
C LYS A 88 3.87 9.03 8.28
N MET A 89 3.89 9.38 7.00
CA MET A 89 4.04 8.43 5.91
C MET A 89 5.50 8.01 5.72
N GLU A 90 6.47 8.91 5.88
CA GLU A 90 7.90 8.57 5.96
C GLU A 90 8.19 7.62 7.13
N ARG A 91 7.56 7.86 8.29
CA ARG A 91 7.65 6.96 9.44
C ARG A 91 7.04 5.58 9.14
N ALA A 92 5.90 5.54 8.46
CA ALA A 92 5.26 4.29 8.05
C ALA A 92 6.10 3.52 7.03
N SER A 93 6.57 4.18 5.98
CA SER A 93 7.48 3.57 5.00
C SER A 93 8.74 3.04 5.68
N GLY A 94 9.38 3.83 6.55
CA GLY A 94 10.57 3.39 7.26
C GLY A 94 10.35 2.19 8.18
N ILE A 95 9.18 2.10 8.85
CA ILE A 95 8.82 0.94 9.67
C ILE A 95 8.53 -0.29 8.79
N ILE A 96 7.79 -0.11 7.71
CA ILE A 96 7.45 -1.19 6.77
C ILE A 96 8.70 -1.71 6.07
N ASN A 97 9.62 -0.83 5.67
CA ASN A 97 10.88 -1.24 5.08
C ASN A 97 11.79 -1.96 6.08
N ARG A 98 11.83 -1.51 7.35
CA ARG A 98 12.53 -2.28 8.40
C ARG A 98 11.92 -3.66 8.63
N TYR A 99 10.59 -3.76 8.61
CA TYR A 99 9.89 -5.04 8.69
C TYR A 99 10.24 -5.95 7.49
N ARG A 100 10.27 -5.38 6.29
CA ARG A 100 10.67 -6.05 5.05
C ARG A 100 12.10 -6.61 5.13
N LEU A 101 13.06 -5.79 5.56
CA LEU A 101 14.46 -6.20 5.75
C LEU A 101 14.60 -7.29 6.81
N LYS A 102 13.91 -7.16 7.95
CA LYS A 102 13.95 -8.15 9.03
C LYS A 102 13.46 -9.53 8.59
N ASN A 103 12.49 -9.57 7.68
CA ASN A 103 11.89 -10.80 7.18
C ASN A 103 12.42 -11.21 5.79
N ALA A 104 13.52 -10.61 5.32
CA ALA A 104 14.15 -10.90 4.02
C ALA A 104 13.17 -10.84 2.82
N LEU A 105 12.19 -9.93 2.89
CA LEU A 105 11.19 -9.75 1.85
C LEU A 105 11.75 -8.96 0.68
N SER A 106 11.22 -9.20 -0.52
CA SER A 106 11.65 -8.50 -1.74
C SER A 106 11.50 -6.98 -1.58
N SER A 107 12.59 -6.26 -1.83
CA SER A 107 12.60 -4.81 -1.99
C SER A 107 12.32 -4.37 -3.43
N VAL A 108 12.26 -5.34 -4.36
CA VAL A 108 11.96 -5.09 -5.76
C VAL A 108 10.47 -5.35 -5.96
N PRO A 109 9.72 -4.36 -6.47
CA PRO A 109 8.31 -4.55 -6.80
C PRO A 109 8.17 -5.60 -7.89
N HIS A 110 7.04 -6.31 -7.92
CA HIS A 110 6.80 -7.37 -8.90
C HIS A 110 6.57 -6.84 -10.32
N LYS A 111 6.52 -5.50 -10.48
CA LYS A 111 6.53 -4.76 -11.73
C LYS A 111 7.38 -3.49 -11.55
N GLU A 112 8.03 -3.01 -12.61
CA GLU A 112 8.75 -1.73 -12.56
C GLU A 112 7.79 -0.58 -12.21
N ILE A 113 8.22 0.25 -11.25
CA ILE A 113 7.52 1.49 -10.87
C ILE A 113 7.93 2.56 -11.87
N GLU A 114 6.98 3.07 -12.67
CA GLU A 114 7.22 4.22 -13.55
C GLU A 114 7.16 5.53 -12.72
N LEU A 115 8.33 6.14 -12.52
CA LEU A 115 8.53 7.40 -11.79
C LEU A 115 8.11 8.64 -12.60
#